data_AF-A0A645BQQ3-F1
#
_entry.id   AF-A0A645BQQ3-F1
#
_cell.length_a   1.000
_cell.length_b   1.000
_cell.length_c   1.000
_cell.angle_alpha   90.00
_cell.angle_beta   90.00
_cell.angle_gamma   90.00
#
_symmetry.space_group_name_H-M   'P 1'
#
loop_
_entity.id
_entity.type
_entity.pdbx_description
1 polymer ?
#
loop_
_entity_poly.entity_id
_entity_poly.type
_entity_poly.pdbx_seq_one_letter_code
_entity_poly.pdbx_strand_id
1 'polypeptide(L)'
;MMTGYGGTSKTGQQYRYYACKSAKKRQCQKKVIRKKIVEDRVILECRKLLTDANIEKISKEVAAACEADYDSSAVKRIRASIIETDSAIENLWKALEHGQSVEMITERIDKRKAEKAELQSQLAIEMSRQITFTAPQIRSFLYSLKKGKFNDENNRKGIVNIFVRAIYLWDDKMTIILNGGGKPIEIDDILPDENRGRQRCV
;
A
#
# COMPACT_ATOMS: atom_id res chain seq x y z
N MET A 1 9.67 4.18 -20.94
CA MET A 1 9.74 3.36 -19.71
C MET A 1 11.16 2.85 -19.52
N MET A 2 11.71 3.01 -18.31
CA MET A 2 13.02 2.48 -17.92
C MET A 2 12.89 1.00 -17.54
N THR A 3 13.88 0.19 -17.88
CA THR A 3 13.92 -1.25 -17.61
C THR A 3 15.27 -1.64 -17.01
N GLY A 4 15.28 -2.66 -16.15
CA GLY A 4 16.52 -3.25 -15.66
C GLY A 4 17.36 -3.80 -16.81
N TYR A 5 18.64 -3.51 -16.79
CA TYR A 5 19.64 -3.99 -17.74
C TYR A 5 20.89 -4.41 -16.95
N GLY A 6 21.56 -5.47 -17.35
CA GLY A 6 22.73 -5.93 -16.64
C GLY A 6 23.57 -6.88 -17.47
N GLY A 7 24.78 -7.11 -16.99
CA GLY A 7 25.74 -8.02 -17.59
C GLY A 7 26.77 -8.47 -16.56
N THR A 8 27.43 -9.58 -16.86
CA THR A 8 28.46 -10.17 -16.01
C THR A 8 29.80 -10.03 -16.74
N SER A 9 30.84 -9.52 -16.07
CA SER A 9 32.19 -9.47 -16.66
C SER A 9 32.79 -10.87 -16.79
N LYS A 10 33.88 -10.96 -17.55
CA LYS A 10 34.72 -12.18 -17.62
C LYS A 10 35.23 -12.63 -16.25
N THR A 11 35.34 -11.72 -15.28
CA THR A 11 35.76 -11.98 -13.90
C THR A 11 34.61 -12.36 -12.96
N GLY A 12 33.38 -12.49 -13.47
CA GLY A 12 32.20 -12.83 -12.67
C GLY A 12 31.51 -11.65 -11.98
N GLN A 13 32.02 -10.43 -12.13
CA GLN A 13 31.42 -9.23 -11.53
C GLN A 13 30.10 -8.88 -12.22
N GLN A 14 29.01 -8.79 -11.46
CA GLN A 14 27.71 -8.38 -11.96
C GLN A 14 27.56 -6.86 -11.99
N TYR A 15 27.08 -6.34 -13.11
CA TYR A 15 26.73 -4.93 -13.27
C TYR A 15 25.24 -4.78 -13.54
N ARG A 16 24.60 -3.83 -12.85
CA ARG A 16 23.16 -3.59 -12.94
C ARG A 16 22.90 -2.11 -13.23
N TYR A 17 22.03 -1.86 -14.19
CA TYR A 17 21.72 -0.56 -14.75
C TYR A 17 20.21 -0.43 -15.00
N TYR A 18 19.76 0.81 -15.15
CA TYR A 18 18.48 1.14 -15.76
C TYR A 18 18.72 1.74 -17.14
N ALA A 19 17.97 1.26 -18.13
CA ALA A 19 18.03 1.73 -19.51
C ALA A 19 16.62 1.99 -20.06
N CYS A 20 16.46 3.02 -20.89
CA CYS A 20 15.19 3.30 -21.54
C CYS A 20 14.90 2.25 -22.62
N LYS A 21 13.70 1.67 -22.60
CA LYS A 21 13.27 0.68 -23.62
C LYS A 21 13.37 1.25 -25.05
N SER A 22 13.05 2.53 -25.23
CA SER A 22 13.10 3.22 -26.54
C SER A 22 14.52 3.58 -26.98
N ALA A 23 15.48 3.66 -26.05
CA ALA A 23 16.88 3.90 -26.40
C ALA A 23 17.47 2.72 -27.20
N LYS A 24 17.04 1.49 -26.91
CA LYS A 24 17.40 0.30 -27.72
C LYS A 24 16.92 0.40 -29.18
N LYS A 25 15.82 1.12 -29.42
CA LYS A 25 15.26 1.39 -30.76
C LYS A 25 15.78 2.69 -31.39
N ARG A 26 16.77 3.35 -30.78
CA ARG A 26 17.29 4.68 -31.19
C ARG A 26 16.24 5.79 -31.23
N GLN A 27 15.10 5.61 -30.56
CA GLN A 27 14.00 6.58 -30.47
C GLN A 27 14.09 7.47 -29.22
N CYS A 28 15.14 7.30 -28.41
CA CYS A 28 15.39 8.07 -27.19
C CYS A 28 16.89 8.14 -26.95
N GLN A 29 17.40 9.31 -26.59
CA GLN A 29 18.84 9.55 -26.37
C GLN A 29 19.26 9.41 -24.90
N LYS A 30 18.32 9.05 -24.01
CA LYS A 30 18.56 8.91 -22.57
C LYS A 30 19.71 7.93 -22.29
N LYS A 31 20.67 8.37 -21.48
CA LYS A 31 21.83 7.56 -21.08
C LYS A 31 21.42 6.44 -20.12
N VAL A 32 22.17 5.33 -20.18
CA VAL A 32 22.07 4.23 -19.23
C VAL A 32 22.65 4.69 -17.89
N ILE A 33 21.99 4.36 -16.78
CA ILE A 33 22.40 4.80 -15.44
C ILE A 33 22.60 3.60 -14.50
N ARG A 34 23.61 3.64 -13.62
CA ARG A 34 23.88 2.56 -12.66
C ARG A 34 22.71 2.43 -11.68
N LYS A 35 22.22 1.19 -11.51
CA LYS A 35 21.07 0.86 -10.66
C LYS A 35 21.27 1.37 -9.23
N LYS A 36 22.46 1.12 -8.67
CA LYS A 36 22.80 1.45 -7.29
C LYS A 36 22.65 2.95 -6.98
N ILE A 37 23.06 3.83 -7.90
CA ILE A 37 23.00 5.29 -7.69
C ILE A 37 21.56 5.76 -7.56
N VAL A 38 20.70 5.31 -8.48
CA VAL A 38 19.28 5.65 -8.47
C VAL A 38 18.62 5.13 -7.20
N GLU A 39 18.81 3.84 -6.88
CA GLU A 39 18.16 3.25 -5.71
C GLU A 39 18.66 3.85 -4.40
N ASP A 40 19.97 4.06 -4.23
CA ASP A 40 20.52 4.64 -3.01
C ASP A 40 20.01 6.07 -2.80
N ARG A 41 19.91 6.87 -3.87
CA ARG A 41 19.38 8.23 -3.78
C ARG A 41 17.90 8.25 -3.42
N VAL A 42 17.09 7.36 -4.02
CA VAL A 42 15.67 7.22 -3.69
C VAL A 42 15.48 6.83 -2.21
N ILE A 43 16.22 5.83 -1.74
CA ILE A 43 16.13 5.39 -0.34
C ILE A 43 16.57 6.51 0.61
N LEU A 44 17.63 7.24 0.29
CA LEU A 44 18.12 8.34 1.09
C LEU A 44 17.05 9.44 1.26
N GLU A 45 16.44 9.89 0.17
CA GLU A 45 15.41 10.93 0.23
C GLU A 45 14.15 10.43 0.97
N CYS A 46 13.72 9.20 0.73
CA CYS A 46 12.55 8.65 1.44
C CYS A 46 12.82 8.50 2.95
N ARG A 47 14.06 8.19 3.37
CA ARG A 47 14.41 8.12 4.79
C ARG A 47 14.34 9.47 5.50
N LYS A 48 14.59 10.58 4.81
CA LYS A 48 14.41 11.93 5.40
C LYS A 48 12.95 12.20 5.78
N LEU A 49 12.00 11.49 5.15
CA LEU A 49 10.58 11.60 5.48
C LEU A 49 10.21 10.84 6.76
N LEU A 50 11.03 9.90 7.25
CA LEU A 50 10.82 9.13 8.47
C LEU A 50 11.26 9.91 9.74
N THR A 51 10.82 11.16 9.86
CA THR A 51 10.96 11.95 11.10
C THR A 51 9.93 11.48 12.13
N ASP A 52 10.18 11.70 13.42
CA ASP A 52 9.25 11.23 14.47
C ASP A 52 7.87 11.89 14.33
N ALA A 53 7.84 13.16 13.94
CA ALA A 53 6.60 13.89 13.64
C ALA A 53 5.83 13.28 12.46
N ASN A 54 6.52 12.96 11.36
CA ASN A 54 5.88 12.34 10.20
C ASN A 54 5.40 10.92 10.50
N ILE A 55 6.17 10.14 11.25
CA ILE A 55 5.76 8.78 11.66
C ILE A 55 4.47 8.83 12.47
N GLU A 56 4.38 9.74 13.45
CA GLU A 56 3.18 9.90 14.27
C GLU A 56 1.99 10.36 13.43
N LYS A 57 2.20 11.32 12.51
CA LYS A 57 1.16 11.80 11.59
C LYS A 57 0.64 10.70 10.68
N ILE A 58 1.53 10.00 9.97
CA ILE A 58 1.18 8.90 9.06
C ILE A 58 0.46 7.79 9.82
N SER A 59 0.93 7.45 11.02
CA SER A 59 0.32 6.38 11.82
C SER A 59 -1.11 6.70 12.23
N LYS A 60 -1.39 7.96 12.59
CA LYS A 60 -2.75 8.43 12.88
C LYS A 60 -3.64 8.47 11.65
N GLU A 61 -3.17 9.07 10.56
CA GLU A 61 -3.94 9.21 9.32
C GLU A 61 -4.27 7.86 8.68
N VAL A 62 -3.31 6.92 8.65
CA VAL A 62 -3.51 5.59 8.09
C VAL A 62 -4.43 4.76 8.99
N ALA A 63 -4.29 4.82 10.32
CA ALA A 63 -5.21 4.14 11.21
C ALA A 63 -6.65 4.67 11.07
N ALA A 64 -6.82 6.00 11.00
CA ALA A 64 -8.13 6.61 10.77
C ALA A 64 -8.72 6.23 9.39
N ALA A 65 -7.90 6.15 8.35
CA ALA A 65 -8.33 5.67 7.04
C ALA A 65 -8.74 4.19 7.08
N CYS A 66 -7.98 3.33 7.78
CA CYS A 66 -8.35 1.94 7.99
C CYS A 66 -9.66 1.80 8.78
N GLU A 67 -9.91 2.66 9.77
CA GLU A 67 -11.17 2.70 10.52
C GLU A 67 -12.35 3.25 9.69
N ALA A 68 -12.10 4.19 8.77
CA ALA A 68 -13.13 4.67 7.85
C ALA A 68 -13.46 3.63 6.76
N ASP A 69 -12.45 2.91 6.25
CA ASP A 69 -12.61 1.83 5.27
C ASP A 69 -13.16 0.53 5.90
N TYR A 70 -12.99 0.34 7.22
CA TYR A 70 -13.65 -0.70 8.02
C TYR A 70 -15.18 -0.61 7.89
N ASP A 71 -15.68 0.60 7.62
CA ASP A 71 -17.08 0.91 7.35
C ASP A 71 -17.47 0.59 5.89
N SER A 72 -16.95 -0.52 5.37
CA SER A 72 -17.26 -1.00 4.03
C SER A 72 -18.77 -1.14 3.87
N SER A 73 -19.29 -0.71 2.72
CA SER A 73 -20.72 -0.82 2.41
C SER A 73 -21.26 -2.23 2.60
N ALA A 74 -20.41 -3.26 2.48
CA ALA A 74 -20.79 -4.65 2.70
C ALA A 74 -21.04 -4.97 4.19
N VAL A 75 -20.13 -4.60 5.09
CA VAL A 75 -20.30 -4.82 6.54
C VAL A 75 -21.50 -4.02 7.07
N LYS A 76 -21.67 -2.77 6.61
CA LYS A 76 -22.85 -1.95 6.93
C LYS A 76 -24.16 -2.61 6.51
N ARG A 77 -24.24 -3.10 5.26
CA ARG A 77 -25.44 -3.77 4.75
C ARG A 77 -25.76 -5.03 5.54
N ILE A 78 -24.76 -5.88 5.81
CA ILE A 78 -24.98 -7.12 6.57
C ILE A 78 -25.48 -6.81 7.99
N ARG A 79 -24.89 -5.81 8.67
CA ARG A 79 -25.38 -5.36 9.99
C ARG A 79 -26.80 -4.81 9.94
N ALA A 80 -27.13 -4.00 8.92
CA ALA A 80 -28.48 -3.49 8.74
C ALA A 80 -29.50 -4.63 8.52
N SER A 81 -29.17 -5.63 7.70
CA SER A 81 -30.02 -6.81 7.49
C SER A 81 -30.20 -7.65 8.77
N ILE A 82 -29.20 -7.73 9.64
CA ILE A 82 -29.35 -8.39 10.95
C ILE A 82 -30.34 -7.62 11.84
N ILE A 83 -30.23 -6.28 11.90
CA ILE A 83 -31.14 -5.43 12.69
C ILE A 83 -32.58 -5.53 12.17
N GLU A 84 -32.76 -5.54 10.85
CA GLU A 84 -34.07 -5.72 10.21
C GLU A 84 -34.66 -7.09 10.53
N THR A 85 -33.84 -8.14 10.48
CA THR A 85 -34.26 -9.51 10.82
C THR A 85 -34.65 -9.63 12.30
N ASP A 86 -33.89 -8.99 13.20
CA ASP A 86 -34.21 -8.94 14.63
C ASP A 86 -35.54 -8.22 14.90
N SER A 87 -35.76 -7.09 14.24
CA SER A 87 -37.02 -6.35 14.33
C SER A 87 -38.20 -7.19 13.81
N ALA A 88 -38.00 -7.94 12.73
CA ALA A 88 -39.02 -8.85 12.19
C ALA A 88 -39.31 -10.04 13.12
N ILE A 89 -38.29 -10.62 13.76
CA ILE A 89 -38.46 -11.68 14.77
C ILE A 89 -39.24 -11.14 15.98
N GLU A 90 -38.90 -9.95 16.47
CA GLU A 90 -39.61 -9.32 17.60
C GLU A 90 -41.09 -9.06 17.27
N ASN A 91 -41.39 -8.61 16.06
CA ASN A 91 -42.77 -8.41 15.61
C ASN A 91 -43.56 -9.73 15.52
N LEU A 92 -42.91 -10.83 15.11
CA LEU A 92 -43.52 -12.16 15.11
C LEU A 92 -43.77 -12.68 16.53
N TRP A 93 -42.86 -12.43 17.48
CA TRP A 93 -43.09 -12.73 18.90
C TRP A 93 -44.30 -11.98 19.45
N LYS A 94 -44.42 -10.68 19.16
CA LYS A 94 -45.61 -9.89 19.56
C LYS A 94 -46.89 -10.48 18.98
N ALA A 95 -46.90 -10.90 17.71
CA ALA A 95 -48.07 -11.56 17.11
C ALA A 95 -48.45 -12.89 17.81
N LEU A 96 -47.44 -13.66 18.22
CA LEU A 96 -47.62 -14.90 18.98
C LEU A 96 -48.23 -14.64 20.37
N GLU A 97 -47.74 -13.62 21.08
CA GLU A 97 -48.24 -13.21 22.40
C GLU A 97 -49.72 -12.77 22.36
N HIS A 98 -50.19 -12.28 21.22
CA HIS A 98 -51.58 -11.88 21.00
C HIS A 98 -52.48 -13.04 20.51
N GLY A 99 -51.98 -14.28 20.55
CA GLY A 99 -52.76 -15.48 20.27
C GLY A 99 -53.03 -15.76 18.78
N GLN A 100 -52.24 -15.17 17.87
CA GLN A 100 -52.33 -15.48 16.45
C GLN A 100 -51.70 -16.86 16.14
N SER A 101 -52.11 -17.49 15.03
CA SER A 101 -51.74 -18.85 14.59
C SER A 101 -50.33 -19.30 15.03
N VAL A 102 -50.29 -20.11 16.09
CA VAL A 102 -49.06 -20.47 16.80
C VAL A 102 -48.08 -21.22 15.90
N GLU A 103 -48.55 -22.26 15.19
CA GLU A 103 -47.69 -23.12 14.36
C GLU A 103 -47.03 -22.37 13.20
N MET A 104 -47.80 -21.55 12.46
CA MET A 104 -47.27 -20.77 11.34
C MET A 104 -46.27 -19.68 11.80
N ILE A 105 -46.50 -19.08 12.96
CA ILE A 105 -45.62 -18.04 13.50
C ILE A 105 -44.31 -18.67 14.00
N THR A 106 -44.36 -19.82 14.66
CA THR A 106 -43.16 -20.53 15.11
C THR A 106 -42.26 -20.94 13.95
N GLU A 107 -42.82 -21.50 12.88
CA GLU A 107 -42.04 -21.88 11.68
C GLU A 107 -41.36 -20.65 11.04
N ARG A 108 -42.06 -19.51 11.02
CA ARG A 108 -41.54 -18.25 10.48
C ARG A 108 -40.46 -17.63 11.35
N ILE A 109 -40.56 -17.74 12.67
CA ILE A 109 -39.51 -17.34 13.61
C ILE A 109 -38.25 -18.19 13.40
N ASP A 110 -38.40 -19.52 13.27
CA ASP A 110 -37.26 -20.41 13.10
C ASP A 110 -36.54 -20.17 11.77
N LYS A 111 -37.29 -19.94 10.69
CA LYS A 111 -36.73 -19.52 9.40
C LYS A 111 -35.93 -18.22 9.52
N ARG A 112 -36.45 -17.21 10.21
CA ARG A 112 -35.76 -15.92 10.40
C ARG A 112 -34.53 -16.05 11.30
N LYS A 113 -34.54 -16.93 12.31
CA LYS A 113 -33.35 -17.24 13.12
C LYS A 113 -32.26 -17.92 12.29
N ALA A 114 -32.63 -18.83 11.39
CA ALA A 114 -31.68 -19.45 10.47
C ALA A 114 -31.05 -18.42 9.51
N GLU A 115 -31.87 -17.54 8.92
CA GLU A 115 -31.41 -16.42 8.07
C GLU A 115 -30.46 -15.49 8.86
N LYS A 116 -30.77 -15.17 10.12
CA LYS A 116 -29.90 -14.40 11.00
C LYS A 116 -28.56 -15.11 11.24
N ALA A 117 -28.56 -16.40 11.52
CA ALA A 117 -27.34 -17.18 11.76
C ALA A 117 -26.44 -17.19 10.51
N GLU A 118 -27.03 -17.27 9.32
CA GLU A 118 -26.30 -17.18 8.05
C GLU A 118 -25.68 -15.78 7.85
N LEU A 119 -26.45 -14.71 8.09
CA LEU A 119 -25.95 -13.32 8.03
C LEU A 119 -24.81 -13.08 9.04
N GLN A 120 -24.89 -13.65 10.24
CA GLN A 120 -23.83 -13.57 11.25
C GLN A 120 -22.57 -14.31 10.82
N SER A 121 -22.70 -15.47 10.17
CA SER A 121 -21.58 -16.20 9.59
C SER A 121 -20.89 -15.41 8.47
N GLN A 122 -21.68 -14.82 7.56
CA GLN A 122 -21.16 -13.95 6.50
C GLN A 122 -20.46 -12.72 7.07
N LEU A 123 -21.01 -12.11 8.13
CA LEU A 123 -20.38 -10.99 8.82
C LEU A 123 -19.01 -11.40 9.40
N ALA A 124 -18.92 -12.56 10.04
CA ALA A 124 -17.67 -13.05 10.60
C ALA A 124 -16.60 -13.28 9.52
N ILE A 125 -16.99 -13.86 8.36
CA ILE A 125 -16.10 -14.05 7.22
C ILE A 125 -15.61 -12.70 6.67
N GLU A 126 -16.51 -11.76 6.41
CA GLU A 126 -16.16 -10.43 5.90
C GLU A 126 -15.29 -9.63 6.88
N MET A 127 -15.55 -9.74 8.18
CA MET A 127 -14.71 -9.12 9.21
C MET A 127 -13.33 -9.80 9.31
N SER A 128 -13.24 -11.13 9.13
CA SER A 128 -11.97 -11.86 9.16
C SER A 128 -11.05 -11.57 7.96
N ARG A 129 -11.62 -11.14 6.83
CA ARG A 129 -10.88 -10.73 5.64
C ARG A 129 -10.20 -9.37 5.79
N GLN A 130 -10.56 -8.60 6.83
CA GLN A 130 -10.07 -7.24 7.02
C GLN A 130 -8.86 -7.24 7.96
N ILE A 131 -7.71 -6.80 7.44
CA ILE A 131 -6.51 -6.52 8.23
C ILE A 131 -6.61 -5.07 8.71
N THR A 132 -7.01 -4.86 9.97
CA THR A 132 -6.99 -3.53 10.59
C THR A 132 -5.62 -3.28 11.21
N PHE A 133 -4.87 -2.33 10.65
CA PHE A 133 -3.62 -1.87 11.27
C PHE A 133 -3.92 -0.75 12.27
N THR A 134 -3.56 -0.97 13.53
CA THR A 134 -3.71 0.05 14.57
C THR A 134 -2.57 1.07 14.49
N ALA A 135 -2.80 2.31 14.94
CA ALA A 135 -1.77 3.36 14.97
C ALA A 135 -0.46 2.90 15.66
N PRO A 136 -0.46 2.18 16.80
CA PRO A 136 0.77 1.67 17.40
C PRO A 136 1.52 0.65 16.54
N GLN A 137 0.81 -0.22 15.81
CA GLN A 137 1.42 -1.20 14.90
C GLN A 137 2.07 -0.51 13.70
N ILE A 138 1.37 0.44 13.07
CA ILE A 138 1.90 1.24 11.96
C ILE A 138 3.13 2.02 12.41
N ARG A 139 3.03 2.66 13.59
CA ARG A 139 4.14 3.39 14.20
C ARG A 139 5.35 2.49 14.42
N SER A 140 5.17 1.32 15.05
CA SER A 140 6.24 0.36 15.29
C SER A 140 6.92 -0.06 13.98
N PHE A 141 6.12 -0.33 12.94
CA PHE A 141 6.63 -0.68 11.62
C PHE A 141 7.45 0.44 10.99
N LEU A 142 6.97 1.68 10.99
CA LEU A 142 7.71 2.83 10.45
C LEU A 142 9.02 3.10 11.23
N TYR A 143 9.01 2.91 12.55
CA TYR A 143 10.24 2.98 13.36
C TYR A 143 11.23 1.86 13.03
N SER A 144 10.74 0.64 12.73
CA SER A 144 11.59 -0.45 12.27
C SER A 144 12.28 -0.11 10.94
N LEU A 145 11.57 0.59 10.05
CA LEU A 145 12.13 1.05 8.78
C LEU A 145 13.19 2.13 9.00
N LYS A 146 12.91 3.10 9.88
CA LYS A 146 13.86 4.15 10.28
C LYS A 146 15.16 3.57 10.86
N LYS A 147 15.06 2.58 11.75
CA LYS A 147 16.21 1.95 12.43
C LYS A 147 16.93 0.91 11.59
N GLY A 148 16.30 0.37 10.55
CA GLY A 148 16.88 -0.70 9.75
C GLY A 148 18.12 -0.27 8.94
N LYS A 149 18.91 -1.26 8.53
CA LYS A 149 20.16 -1.04 7.79
C LYS A 149 19.88 -0.50 6.38
N PHE A 150 20.68 0.47 5.91
CA PHE A 150 20.50 1.12 4.60
C PHE A 150 20.61 0.14 3.41
N ASN A 151 21.47 -0.87 3.54
CA ASN A 151 21.72 -1.88 2.51
C ASN A 151 20.84 -3.14 2.65
N ASP A 152 19.96 -3.21 3.66
CA ASP A 152 19.06 -4.35 3.81
C ASP A 152 17.96 -4.32 2.75
N GLU A 153 17.85 -5.37 1.97
CA GLU A 153 16.97 -5.39 0.78
C GLU A 153 15.49 -5.33 1.17
N ASN A 154 15.11 -5.95 2.30
CA ASN A 154 13.74 -5.95 2.79
C ASN A 154 13.34 -4.56 3.29
N ASN A 155 14.21 -3.90 4.05
CA ASN A 155 14.02 -2.52 4.50
C ASN A 155 13.88 -1.55 3.32
N ARG A 156 14.74 -1.68 2.30
CA ARG A 156 14.68 -0.85 1.09
C ARG A 156 13.37 -1.03 0.33
N LYS A 157 12.92 -2.28 0.14
CA LYS A 157 11.63 -2.59 -0.48
C LYS A 157 10.47 -1.98 0.32
N GLY A 158 10.50 -2.10 1.65
CA GLY A 158 9.52 -1.49 2.54
C GLY A 158 9.42 0.02 2.36
N ILE A 159 10.56 0.73 2.36
CA ILE A 159 10.62 2.18 2.15
C ILE A 159 10.03 2.58 0.80
N VAL A 160 10.42 1.90 -0.29
CA VAL A 160 9.92 2.21 -1.63
C VAL A 160 8.43 1.97 -1.73
N ASN A 161 7.93 0.85 -1.23
CA ASN A 161 6.51 0.50 -1.31
C ASN A 161 5.62 1.49 -0.55
N ILE A 162 6.12 2.05 0.56
CA ILE A 162 5.36 3.00 1.37
C ILE A 162 5.37 4.39 0.73
N PHE A 163 6.54 4.88 0.33
CA PHE A 163 6.69 6.29 -0.02
C PHE A 163 6.64 6.57 -1.51
N VAL A 164 6.98 5.63 -2.39
CA VAL A 164 7.22 5.93 -3.81
C VAL A 164 6.05 5.47 -4.67
N ARG A 165 5.46 6.42 -5.41
CA ARG A 165 4.46 6.17 -6.45
C ARG A 165 5.11 5.98 -7.82
N ALA A 166 6.00 6.90 -8.19
CA ALA A 166 6.65 6.92 -9.48
C ALA A 166 8.00 7.63 -9.40
N ILE A 167 8.91 7.27 -10.30
CA ILE A 167 10.21 7.92 -10.45
C ILE A 167 10.38 8.30 -11.92
N TYR A 168 10.68 9.56 -12.16
CA TYR A 168 11.04 10.09 -13.48
C TYR A 168 12.53 10.39 -13.51
N LEU A 169 13.22 9.92 -14.55
CA LEU A 169 14.67 10.03 -14.70
C LEU A 169 15.01 10.81 -15.96
N TRP A 170 15.71 11.93 -15.80
CA TRP A 170 16.41 12.68 -16.84
C TRP A 170 17.91 12.40 -16.74
N ASP A 171 18.68 12.98 -17.64
CA ASP A 171 20.12 12.73 -17.67
C ASP A 171 20.85 13.51 -16.58
N ASP A 172 20.33 14.66 -16.18
CA ASP A 172 20.84 15.53 -15.13
C ASP A 172 20.02 15.43 -13.84
N LYS A 173 18.69 15.26 -13.93
CA LYS A 173 17.77 15.27 -12.78
C LYS A 173 16.86 14.05 -12.64
N MET A 174 16.23 13.91 -11.47
CA MET A 174 15.36 12.81 -11.08
C MET A 174 14.26 13.39 -10.20
N THR A 175 13.03 13.02 -10.52
CA THR A 175 11.87 13.43 -9.74
C THR A 175 11.21 12.20 -9.14
N ILE A 176 11.04 12.21 -7.82
CA ILE A 176 10.34 11.18 -7.05
C ILE A 176 8.94 11.69 -6.74
N ILE A 177 7.93 10.94 -7.19
CA ILE A 177 6.53 11.19 -6.84
C ILE A 177 6.19 10.33 -5.64
N LEU A 178 5.75 10.97 -4.56
CA LEU A 178 5.44 10.29 -3.31
C LEU A 178 3.99 9.77 -3.26
N ASN A 179 3.75 8.74 -2.46
CA ASN A 179 2.41 8.33 -2.06
C ASN A 179 1.83 9.34 -1.06
N GLY A 180 0.57 9.74 -1.24
CA GLY A 180 -0.15 10.65 -0.33
C GLY A 180 0.29 12.12 -0.35
N GLY A 181 1.36 12.48 -1.07
CA GLY A 181 1.85 13.86 -1.22
C GLY A 181 1.68 14.41 -2.63
N GLY A 182 1.18 15.64 -2.74
CA GLY A 182 1.03 16.34 -4.04
C GLY A 182 2.31 17.00 -4.56
N LYS A 183 3.38 17.09 -3.73
CA LYS A 183 4.64 17.75 -4.10
C LYS A 183 5.71 16.72 -4.47
N PRO A 184 6.18 16.70 -5.73
CA PRO A 184 7.33 15.91 -6.13
C PRO A 184 8.61 16.32 -5.38
N ILE A 185 9.50 15.36 -5.14
CA ILE A 185 10.89 15.66 -4.74
C ILE A 185 11.73 15.68 -6.02
N GLU A 186 12.27 16.84 -6.37
CA GLU A 186 13.26 16.96 -7.44
C GLU A 186 14.68 16.85 -6.87
N ILE A 187 15.51 16.11 -7.59
CA ILE A 187 16.91 15.88 -7.28
C ILE A 187 17.68 16.23 -8.53
N ASP A 188 18.59 17.18 -8.41
CA ASP A 188 19.55 17.48 -9.47
C ASP A 188 20.83 16.65 -9.29
N ASP A 189 21.63 16.55 -10.35
CA ASP A 189 22.92 15.88 -10.41
C ASP A 189 22.93 14.40 -9.98
N ILE A 190 22.14 13.54 -10.64
CA ILE A 190 22.16 12.07 -10.37
C ILE A 190 23.32 11.36 -11.08
N LEU A 191 24.04 12.03 -11.97
CA LEU A 191 25.24 11.49 -12.57
C LEU A 191 26.47 11.83 -11.73
N PRO A 192 27.23 10.84 -11.21
CA PRO A 192 28.57 11.13 -10.73
C PRO A 192 29.46 11.51 -11.91
N ASP A 193 30.37 12.44 -11.64
CA ASP A 193 31.32 13.09 -12.54
C ASP A 193 32.33 12.16 -13.25
N GLU A 194 32.12 10.85 -13.28
CA GLU A 194 33.01 9.88 -13.94
C GLU A 194 32.99 9.99 -15.49
N ASN A 195 32.23 10.93 -16.07
CA ASN A 195 32.26 11.23 -17.51
C ASN A 195 32.84 12.62 -17.86
N ARG A 196 33.33 13.42 -16.90
CA ARG A 196 34.06 14.68 -17.20
C ARG A 196 35.52 14.46 -17.64
N GLY A 197 35.94 13.21 -17.86
CA GLY A 197 37.35 12.83 -18.07
C GLY A 197 37.71 12.26 -19.44
N ARG A 198 36.90 12.40 -20.49
CA ARG A 198 37.31 12.05 -21.87
C ARG A 198 37.00 13.19 -22.85
N GLN A 199 37.65 14.31 -22.62
CA GLN A 199 37.82 15.37 -23.62
C GLN A 199 39.30 15.46 -23.98
N ARG A 200 39.81 14.39 -24.61
CA ARG A 200 40.99 14.29 -25.50
C ARG A 200 40.68 13.06 -26.37
N CYS A 201 40.72 13.07 -27.69
CA CYS A 201 41.61 13.77 -28.61
C CYS A 201 40.84 14.25 -29.85
N VAL A 202 41.49 15.19 -30.55
CA VAL A 202 41.36 15.60 -31.96
C VAL A 202 40.40 14.78 -32.82
#